data_AF-M4BXW7-F1
#
_entry.id   AF-M4BXW7-F1
#
_cell.length_a   1.000
_cell.length_b   1.000
_cell.length_c   1.000
_cell.angle_alpha   90.00
_cell.angle_beta   90.00
_cell.angle_gamma   90.00
#
_symmetry.space_group_name_H-M   'P 1'
#
loop_
_entity.id
_entity.type
_entity.pdbx_description
1 polymer ?
#
loop_
_entity_poly.entity_id
_entity_poly.type
_entity_poly.pdbx_seq_one_letter_code
_entity_poly.pdbx_strand_id
1 'polypeptide(L)' 'MPYEKRILDMIKSGGSSAEKRIYKFSKKRLGTHRRALMKREEMKAYYAALRAKAAHHA' A
#
# COMPACT_ATOMS: atom_id res chain seq x y z
N MET A 1 -9.17 1.99 -12.90
CA MET A 1 -9.04 2.10 -11.43
C MET A 1 -7.59 1.85 -11.00
N PRO A 2 -6.66 2.81 -11.14
CA PRO A 2 -5.28 2.43 -11.43
C PRO A 2 -4.27 2.59 -10.28
N TYR A 3 -4.49 3.46 -9.29
CA TYR A 3 -3.41 3.82 -8.36
C TYR A 3 -3.35 2.93 -7.11
N GLU A 4 -4.47 2.42 -6.61
CA GLU A 4 -4.49 1.48 -5.46
C GLU A 4 -3.90 0.12 -5.81
N LYS A 5 -4.18 -0.38 -7.01
CA LYS A 5 -3.55 -1.60 -7.54
C LYS A 5 -2.04 -1.45 -7.65
N ARG A 6 -1.56 -0.29 -8.12
CA ARG A 6 -0.12 0.02 -8.17
C ARG A 6 0.51 0.12 -6.78
N ILE A 7 -0.22 0.64 -5.78
CA ILE A 7 0.25 0.65 -4.38
C ILE A 7 0.39 -0.79 -3.86
N LEU A 8 -0.57 -1.67 -4.15
CA LEU A 8 -0.51 -3.09 -3.80
C LEU A 8 0.69 -3.80 -4.46
N ASP A 9 0.97 -3.53 -5.72
CA ASP A 9 2.13 -4.11 -6.41
C ASP A 9 3.45 -3.62 -5.80
N MET A 10 3.52 -2.35 -5.40
CA MET A 10 4.67 -1.80 -4.67
C MET A 10 4.85 -2.41 -3.28
N ILE A 11 3.75 -2.75 -2.59
CA ILE A 11 3.79 -3.45 -1.29
C ILE A 11 4.28 -4.89 -1.48
N LYS A 12 3.77 -5.61 -2.50
CA LYS A 12 4.19 -6.97 -2.83
C LYS A 12 5.66 -7.08 -3.19
N SER A 13 6.19 -6.11 -3.94
CA SER A 13 7.59 -6.06 -4.35
C SER A 13 8.57 -6.02 -3.16
N GLY A 14 8.13 -5.57 -1.98
CA GLY A 14 8.94 -5.56 -0.76
C GLY A 14 10.18 -4.65 -0.80
N GLY A 15 10.93 -4.65 0.30
CA GLY A 15 12.21 -3.95 0.46
C GLY A 15 12.16 -2.67 1.32
N SER A 16 13.30 -2.28 1.89
CA SER A 16 13.45 -1.17 2.84
C SER A 16 13.06 0.20 2.26
N SER A 17 13.04 0.34 0.92
CA SER A 17 12.67 1.58 0.23
C SER A 17 11.21 1.62 -0.23
N ALA A 18 10.46 0.52 -0.11
CA ALA A 18 9.10 0.42 -0.63
C ALA A 18 8.15 1.41 0.04
N GLU A 19 8.22 1.57 1.37
CA GLU A 19 7.36 2.50 2.10
C GLU A 19 7.56 3.96 1.66
N LYS A 20 8.80 4.37 1.39
CA LYS A 20 9.13 5.72 0.91
C LYS A 20 8.63 5.93 -0.53
N ARG A 21 8.69 4.90 -1.39
CA ARG A 21 8.13 4.94 -2.75
C ARG A 21 6.60 5.08 -2.73
N ILE A 22 5.92 4.28 -1.89
CA ILE A 22 4.46 4.34 -1.72
C ILE A 22 4.05 5.72 -1.21
N TYR A 23 4.74 6.25 -0.20
CA TYR A 23 4.47 7.60 0.31
C TYR A 23 4.62 8.67 -0.78
N LYS A 24 5.72 8.67 -1.54
CA LYS A 24 5.94 9.63 -2.64
C LYS A 24 4.86 9.53 -3.71
N PHE A 25 4.47 8.31 -4.07
CA PHE A 25 3.42 8.06 -5.06
C PHE A 25 2.05 8.53 -4.55
N SER A 26 1.66 8.16 -3.32
CA SER A 26 0.41 8.56 -2.69
C SER A 26 0.35 10.08 -2.47
N LYS A 27 1.46 10.73 -2.10
CA LYS A 27 1.52 12.19 -1.97
C LYS A 27 1.34 12.88 -3.32
N LYS A 28 1.95 12.37 -4.40
CA LYS A 28 1.74 12.90 -5.76
C LYS A 28 0.28 12.75 -6.21
N ARG A 29 -0.43 11.72 -5.75
CA ARG A 29 -1.82 11.46 -6.16
C ARG A 29 -2.88 12.17 -5.29
N LEU A 30 -2.66 12.25 -3.98
CA LEU A 30 -3.62 12.77 -2.98
C LEU A 30 -3.30 14.20 -2.50
N GLY A 31 -2.11 14.71 -2.85
CA GLY A 31 -1.66 16.08 -2.59
C GLY A 31 -1.05 16.31 -1.20
N THR A 32 -1.62 15.73 -0.15
CA THR A 32 -1.23 16.06 1.24
C THR A 32 -0.50 14.94 1.96
N HIS A 33 0.37 15.32 2.92
CA HIS A 33 1.16 14.38 3.73
C HIS A 33 0.26 13.43 4.53
N ARG A 34 -0.73 13.98 5.26
CA ARG A 34 -1.64 13.21 6.10
C ARG A 34 -2.43 12.17 5.29
N ARG A 35 -2.97 12.55 4.12
CA ARG A 35 -3.68 11.61 3.24
C ARG A 35 -2.76 10.52 2.69
N ALA A 36 -1.52 10.86 2.34
CA ALA A 36 -0.55 9.89 1.86
C ALA A 36 -0.18 8.85 2.93
N LEU A 37 -0.02 9.28 4.19
CA LEU A 37 0.21 8.37 5.32
C LEU A 37 -1.00 7.47 5.57
N MET A 38 -2.21 8.07 5.66
CA MET A 38 -3.43 7.29 5.87
C MET A 38 -3.63 6.23 4.78
N LYS A 39 -3.43 6.58 3.50
CA LYS A 39 -3.58 5.63 2.40
C LYS A 39 -2.53 4.53 2.42
N ARG A 40 -1.31 4.82 2.87
CA ARG A 40 -0.26 3.80 3.05
C ARG A 40 -0.68 2.78 4.11
N GLU A 41 -1.13 3.26 5.28
CA GLU A 41 -1.56 2.36 6.37
C GLU A 41 -2.78 1.53 5.98
N GLU A 42 -3.77 2.15 5.32
CA GLU A 42 -4.96 1.46 4.81
C GLU A 42 -4.59 0.31 3.85
N MET A 43 -3.67 0.55 2.91
CA MET A 43 -3.24 -0.46 1.94
C MET A 43 -2.37 -1.55 2.59
N LYS A 44 -1.58 -1.21 3.61
CA LYS A 44 -0.80 -2.18 4.40
C LYS A 44 -1.72 -3.11 5.19
N ALA A 45 -2.73 -2.55 5.86
CA ALA A 45 -3.74 -3.32 6.58
C ALA A 45 -4.55 -4.22 5.64
N TYR A 46 -4.98 -3.70 4.48
CA TYR A 46 -5.69 -4.47 3.47
C TYR A 46 -4.84 -5.65 2.94
N TYR A 47 -3.56 -5.43 2.66
CA TYR A 47 -2.66 -6.51 2.21
C TYR A 47 -2.42 -7.56 3.30
N ALA A 48 -2.30 -7.16 4.56
CA ALA A 48 -2.20 -8.07 5.69
C ALA A 48 -3.45 -8.94 5.86
N ALA A 49 -4.64 -8.34 5.73
CA ALA A 49 -5.91 -9.07 5.76
C ALA A 49 -6.03 -10.06 4.58
N LEU A 50 -5.59 -9.68 3.38
CA LEU A 50 -5.54 -10.59 2.23
C LEU A 50 -4.61 -11.79 2.47
N ARG A 51 -3.43 -11.56 3.06
CA ARG A 51 -2.48 -12.62 3.45
C ARG A 51 -3.09 -13.57 4.48
N ALA A 52 -3.74 -13.03 5.51
CA ALA A 52 -4.39 -13.84 6.55
C ALA A 52 -5.53 -14.70 5.98
N LYS A 53 -6.36 -14.12 5.11
CA LYS A 53 -7.44 -14.86 4.43
C LYS A 53 -6.89 -15.97 3.52
N ALA A 54 -5.80 -15.70 2.79
CA ALA A 54 -5.16 -16.72 1.95
C ALA A 54 -4.59 -17.88 2.77
N ALA A 55 -4.02 -17.62 3.95
CA ALA A 55 -3.49 -18.65 4.84
C ALA A 55 -4.57 -19.51 5.51
N HIS A 56 -5.77 -18.98 5.74
CA HIS A 56 -6.91 -19.75 6.28
C HIS A 56 -7.57 -20.66 5.23
N HIS A 57 -7.37 -20.38 3.94
CA HIS A 57 -8.00 -21.10 2.84
C HIS A 57 -7.11 -22.18 2.21
N ALA A 58 -5.91 -22.36 2.76
CA ALA A 58 -4.89 -23.34 2.37
C ALA A 58 -4.77 -24.42 3.45
#